data_AF-A0AAW7ZHF7-F1
#
_entry.id   AF-A0AAW7ZHF7-F1
#
_cell.length_a   1.000
_cell.length_b   1.000
_cell.length_c   1.000
_cell.angle_alpha   90.00
_cell.angle_beta   90.00
_cell.angle_gamma   90.00
#
_symmetry.space_group_name_H-M   'P 1'
#
loop_
_entity.id
_entity.type
_entity.pdbx_description
1 polymer ?
#
loop_
_entity_poly.entity_id
_entity_poly.type
_entity_poly.pdbx_seq_one_letter_code
_entity_poly.pdbx_strand_id
1 'polypeptide(L)' 'MGTGGQFQGHALGMGKSEKAALWEILDRYGTVDGDTIWLPGGIKGRIKYTTLTPKGNMRDYKWQGFVV' A
#
# COMPACT_ATOMS: atom_id res chain seq x y z
N MET A 1 -2.27 -9.64 -19.51
CA MET A 1 -1.71 -10.30 -18.30
C MET A 1 -0.42 -9.57 -17.95
N GLY A 2 -0.49 -8.56 -17.08
CA GLY A 2 0.69 -7.83 -16.63
C GLY A 2 1.32 -8.56 -15.45
N THR A 3 2.53 -9.07 -15.64
CA THR A 3 3.35 -9.68 -14.60
C THR A 3 3.61 -8.66 -13.50
N GLY A 4 3.12 -8.96 -12.29
CA GLY A 4 3.33 -8.17 -11.08
C GLY A 4 4.82 -8.06 -10.75
N GLY A 5 5.47 -7.08 -11.38
CA GLY A 5 6.78 -6.59 -10.99
C GLY A 5 6.73 -6.31 -9.49
N GLN A 6 7.67 -6.91 -8.78
CA GLN A 6 7.71 -6.95 -7.32
C GLN A 6 7.61 -5.54 -6.75
N PHE A 7 6.43 -5.19 -6.22
CA PHE A 7 6.30 -4.07 -5.30
C PHE A 7 7.23 -4.35 -4.12
N GLN A 8 8.33 -3.62 -4.06
CA GLN A 8 9.44 -3.83 -3.12
C GLN A 8 9.08 -3.48 -1.66
N GLY A 9 7.82 -3.15 -1.39
CA GLY A 9 7.23 -3.25 -0.06
C GLY A 9 6.29 -4.43 -0.07
N HIS A 10 6.68 -5.55 0.55
CA HIS A 10 5.68 -6.50 1.01
C HIS A 10 4.67 -5.69 1.84
N ALA A 11 3.45 -5.51 1.34
CA ALA A 11 2.31 -5.15 2.17
C ALA A 11 2.04 -6.36 3.08
N LEU A 12 2.93 -6.56 4.06
CA LEU A 12 2.85 -7.62 5.05
C LEU A 12 1.52 -7.43 5.77
N GLY A 13 0.68 -8.46 5.76
CA GLY A 13 -0.63 -8.44 6.40
C GLY A 13 -1.82 -8.09 5.52
N MET A 14 -1.62 -7.65 4.27
CA MET A 14 -2.76 -7.37 3.39
C MET A 14 -3.41 -8.67 2.87
N GLY A 15 -4.68 -8.87 3.23
CA GLY A 15 -5.46 -10.03 2.80
C GLY A 15 -5.84 -10.00 1.31
N LYS A 16 -6.37 -11.11 0.78
CA LYS A 16 -6.77 -11.20 -0.65
C LYS A 16 -7.79 -10.12 -1.05
N SER A 17 -8.80 -9.90 -0.22
CA SER A 17 -9.85 -8.91 -0.47
C SER A 17 -9.31 -7.47 -0.45
N GLU A 18 -8.36 -7.18 0.44
CA GLU A 18 -7.72 -5.86 0.49
C GLU A 18 -6.79 -5.62 -0.69
N LYS A 19 -6.08 -6.64 -1.15
CA LYS A 19 -5.31 -6.54 -2.39
C LYS A 19 -6.22 -6.22 -3.58
N ALA A 20 -7.38 -6.88 -3.67
CA ALA A 20 -8.34 -6.56 -4.72
C ALA A 20 -8.83 -5.11 -4.63
N ALA A 21 -9.17 -4.63 -3.42
CA ALA A 21 -9.55 -3.24 -3.21
C ALA A 21 -8.42 -2.25 -3.56
N LEU A 22 -7.17 -2.56 -3.20
CA LEU A 22 -6.02 -1.75 -3.59
C LEU A 22 -5.89 -1.69 -5.12
N TRP A 23 -6.05 -2.83 -5.81
CA TRP A 23 -6.01 -2.86 -7.28
C TRP A 23 -7.12 -2.02 -7.90
N GLU A 24 -8.35 -2.08 -7.39
CA GLU A 24 -9.44 -1.21 -7.86
C GLU A 24 -9.15 0.28 -7.64
N ILE A 25 -8.53 0.62 -6.49
CA ILE A 25 -8.12 2.00 -6.19
C ILE A 25 -7.01 2.46 -7.14
N LEU A 26 -6.00 1.61 -7.39
CA LEU A 26 -4.93 1.88 -8.35
C LEU A 26 -5.45 2.03 -9.77
N ASP A 27 -6.41 1.20 -10.17
CA ASP A 27 -7.03 1.29 -11.51
C ASP A 27 -7.86 2.57 -11.68
N ARG A 28 -8.63 2.93 -10.65
CA ARG A 28 -9.55 4.08 -10.74
C ARG A 28 -8.87 5.43 -10.57
N TYR A 29 -7.85 5.51 -9.70
CA TYR A 29 -7.26 6.78 -9.30
C TYR A 29 -5.75 6.86 -9.55
N GLY A 30 -5.12 5.76 -9.94
CA GLY A 30 -3.68 5.70 -10.17
C GLY A 30 -3.26 6.51 -11.39
N THR A 31 -2.18 7.25 -11.25
CA THR A 31 -1.45 7.85 -12.37
C THR A 31 -0.19 7.03 -12.61
N VAL A 32 -0.06 6.46 -13.79
CA VAL A 32 1.11 5.67 -14.18
C VAL A 32 2.25 6.61 -14.58
N ASP A 33 3.42 6.43 -13.96
CA ASP A 33 4.66 7.13 -14.27
C ASP A 33 5.82 6.12 -14.30
N GLY A 34 6.21 5.72 -15.52
CA GLY A 34 7.15 4.61 -15.74
C GLY A 34 6.65 3.31 -15.09
N ASP A 35 7.48 2.73 -14.23
CA ASP A 35 7.16 1.50 -13.48
C ASP A 35 6.42 1.77 -12.15
N THR A 36 6.01 3.01 -11.88
CA THR A 36 5.34 3.42 -10.64
C THR A 36 3.91 3.83 -10.90
N ILE A 37 2.98 3.42 -10.03
CA ILE A 37 1.60 3.93 -10.01
C ILE A 37 1.44 4.83 -8.79
N TRP A 38 1.20 6.12 -9.04
CA TRP A 38 0.97 7.12 -8.01
C TRP A 38 -0.52 7.23 -7.68
N LEU A 39 -0.85 7.23 -6.40
CA LEU A 39 -2.21 7.49 -5.94
C LEU A 39 -2.36 8.95 -5.49
N PRO A 40 -3.55 9.55 -5.66
CA PRO A 40 -3.83 10.86 -5.09
C PRO A 40 -3.79 10.80 -3.56
N GLY A 41 -3.38 11.91 -2.94
CA GLY A 41 -3.40 12.03 -1.49
C GLY A 41 -4.82 11.86 -0.91
N GLY A 42 -4.91 11.42 0.34
CA GLY A 42 -6.18 11.28 1.07
C GLY A 42 -6.63 9.84 1.31
N ILE A 43 -6.02 8.85 0.65
CA ILE A 43 -6.23 7.44 0.98
C ILE A 43 -5.55 7.14 2.31
N LYS A 44 -6.34 6.68 3.29
CA LYS A 44 -5.89 6.39 4.65
C LYS A 44 -6.03 4.92 4.95
N GLY A 45 -5.14 4.42 5.79
CA GLY A 45 -5.18 3.05 6.28
C GLY A 45 -4.63 2.94 7.69
N ARG A 46 -4.93 1.81 8.31
CA ARG A 46 -4.41 1.40 9.61
C ARG A 46 -3.23 0.48 9.40
N ILE A 47 -2.18 0.76 10.15
CA ILE A 47 -0.99 -0.07 10.23
C ILE A 47 -0.67 -0.31 11.69
N LYS A 48 -0.24 -1.54 12.00
CA LYS A 48 0.38 -1.85 13.28
C LYS A 48 1.89 -1.83 13.06
N TYR A 49 2.63 -1.15 13.93
CA TYR A 49 4.09 -1.09 13.89
C TYR A 49 4.65 -1.31 15.29
N THR A 50 5.92 -1.68 15.39
CA THR A 50 6.58 -1.92 16.68
C THR A 50 7.30 -0.66 17.17
N THR A 51 8.00 0.02 16.26
CA THR A 51 8.92 1.11 16.60
C THR A 51 8.84 2.22 15.57
N LEU A 52 8.81 3.46 16.06
CA LEU A 52 9.07 4.66 15.26
C LEU A 52 10.56 5.02 15.37
N THR A 53 11.22 5.17 14.24
CA THR A 53 12.60 5.68 14.21
C THR A 53 12.62 7.20 14.50
N PRO A 54 13.76 7.77 14.91
CA PRO A 54 13.89 9.22 15.09
C PRO A 54 13.57 10.06 13.83
N LYS A 55 13.65 9.45 12.64
CA LYS A 55 13.28 10.07 11.36
C LYS A 55 11.79 9.94 11.00
N GLY A 56 10.98 9.36 11.88
CA GLY A 56 9.54 9.16 11.64
C GLY A 56 9.19 7.90 10.83
N ASN A 57 10.17 7.09 10.42
CA ASN A 57 9.89 5.83 9.73
C ASN A 57 9.40 4.76 10.69
N MET A 58 8.45 3.94 10.25
CA MET A 58 7.88 2.82 11.00
C MET A 58 8.61 1.51 10.68
N ARG A 59 8.97 0.74 11.72
CA ARG A 59 9.60 -0.58 11.59
C ARG A 59 8.62 -1.71 11.91
N ASP A 60 8.90 -2.87 11.32
CA ASP A 60 8.12 -4.12 11.46
C ASP A 60 6.62 -3.89 11.27
N TYR A 61 6.27 -3.05 10.29
CA TYR A 61 4.89 -2.66 10.10
C TYR A 61 4.09 -3.79 9.43
N LYS A 62 2.82 -3.85 9.78
CA LYS A 62 1.84 -4.76 9.19
C LYS A 62 0.57 -3.96 8.85
N TRP A 63 0.13 -4.07 7.61
CA TRP A 63 -1.13 -3.50 7.17
C TRP A 63 -2.30 -4.16 7.89
N GLN A 64 -3.30 -3.37 8.30
CA GLN A 64 -4.49 -3.86 8.99
C GLN A 64 -5.80 -3.58 8.26
N GLY A 65 -5.88 -2.56 7.43
CA GLY A 65 -7.15 -2.10 6.89
C GLY A 65 -7.07 -0.74 6.20
N PHE A 66 -7.87 -0.52 5.17
CA PHE A 66 -8.23 0.84 4.76
C PHE A 66 -9.10 1.52 5.83
N VAL A 67 -9.00 2.85 5.94
CA VAL A 67 -9.93 3.66 6.73
C VAL A 67 -10.96 4.23 5.76
N VAL A 68 -12.23 3.88 5.98
CA VAL A 68 -13.39 4.45 5.30
C VAL A 68 -13.82 5.72 6.02
#